data_AF-A8TZ48-F1
#
_entry.id   AF-A8TZ48-F1
#
_cell.length_a   1.000
_cell.length_b   1.000
_cell.length_c   1.000
_cell.angle_alpha   90.00
_cell.angle_beta   90.00
_cell.angle_gamma   90.00
#
_symmetry.space_group_name_H-M   'P 1'
#
loop_
_entity.id
_entity.type
_entity.pdbx_description
1 polymer ?
#
loop_
_entity_poly.entity_id
_entity_poly.type
_entity_poly.pdbx_seq_one_letter_code
_entity_poly.pdbx_strand_id
1 'polypeptide(L)'
;MSRWIGVLAGAVEVGDGGPGRIRLAQIADFSARSLHAFLAANLAPGATARTDGWASYPGAPDLSHDPRVVGAMAAHIVLPWVHRVFSNLKTWALGVYHGLRPQHLQAYLEEFVFRFNRRRTRHATFRSILAIAVGITPATYKMLIAPEAQG
;
A
#
# COMPACT_ATOMS: atom_id res chain seq x y z
N MET A 1 -14.07 10.37 14.72
CA MET A 1 -13.68 10.04 13.33
C MET A 1 -12.19 10.33 13.20
N SER A 2 -11.34 9.32 13.43
CA SER A 2 -9.88 9.52 13.58
C SER A 2 -9.25 10.04 12.29
N ARG A 3 -8.64 11.21 12.39
CA ARG A 3 -7.85 11.86 11.33
C ARG A 3 -6.62 10.99 11.08
N TRP A 4 -6.50 10.44 9.87
CA TRP A 4 -5.28 9.78 9.41
C TRP A 4 -4.17 10.84 9.36
N ILE A 5 -3.08 10.69 10.11
CA ILE A 5 -1.95 11.65 10.14
C ILE A 5 -0.86 11.26 9.12
N GLY A 6 -1.19 10.47 8.10
CA GLY A 6 -0.24 10.03 7.09
C GLY A 6 -0.79 10.15 5.67
N VAL A 7 0.04 10.62 4.75
CA VAL A 7 -0.21 10.55 3.31
C VAL A 7 0.15 9.14 2.85
N LEU A 8 -0.72 8.50 2.07
CA LEU A 8 -0.54 7.13 1.60
C LEU A 8 -0.53 7.08 0.08
N ALA A 9 0.39 6.30 -0.49
CA ALA A 9 0.34 5.87 -1.89
C ALA A 9 -0.10 4.41 -1.98
N GLY A 10 -0.82 4.10 -3.07
CA GLY A 10 -1.27 2.76 -3.35
C GLY A 10 -1.24 2.43 -4.83
N ALA A 11 -0.82 1.22 -5.16
CA ALA A 11 -0.87 0.66 -6.51
C ALA A 11 -1.55 -0.70 -6.49
N VAL A 12 -2.28 -1.01 -7.56
CA VAL A 12 -2.99 -2.28 -7.74
C VAL A 12 -2.70 -2.80 -9.13
N GLU A 13 -2.25 -4.04 -9.23
CA GLU A 13 -2.16 -4.74 -10.50
C GLU A 13 -3.58 -4.95 -11.06
N VAL A 14 -3.80 -4.54 -12.30
CA VAL A 14 -5.09 -4.70 -12.99
C VAL A 14 -4.93 -5.70 -14.13
N GLY A 15 -5.66 -6.81 -14.06
CA GLY A 15 -5.77 -7.79 -15.14
C GLY A 15 -7.23 -8.22 -15.35
N ASP A 16 -7.47 -9.17 -16.25
CA ASP A 16 -8.81 -9.52 -16.74
C ASP A 16 -9.74 -10.12 -15.67
N GLY A 17 -9.20 -10.66 -14.58
CA GLY A 17 -9.94 -11.30 -13.48
C GLY A 17 -10.13 -10.44 -12.22
N GLY A 18 -9.95 -9.13 -12.31
CA GLY A 18 -10.03 -8.19 -11.18
C GLY A 18 -8.68 -7.88 -10.53
N PRO A 19 -8.63 -7.45 -9.25
CA PRO A 19 -7.42 -6.90 -8.67
C PRO A 19 -6.40 -8.01 -8.44
N GLY A 20 -5.18 -7.78 -8.91
CA GLY A 20 -4.02 -8.63 -8.67
C GLY A 20 -3.41 -8.38 -7.29
N ARG A 21 -2.08 -8.21 -7.25
CA ARG A 21 -1.37 -7.79 -6.05
C ARG A 21 -1.51 -6.28 -5.83
N ILE A 22 -1.40 -5.88 -4.58
CA ILE A 22 -1.41 -4.49 -4.16
C ILE A 22 -0.08 -4.10 -3.53
N ARG A 23 0.22 -2.81 -3.58
CA ARG A 23 1.33 -2.15 -2.89
C ARG A 23 0.77 -0.94 -2.18
N LEU A 24 1.11 -0.76 -0.91
CA LEU A 24 0.72 0.39 -0.10
C LEU A 24 1.95 0.88 0.67
N ALA A 25 2.14 2.19 0.72
CA ALA A 25 3.20 2.79 1.51
C ALA A 25 2.75 4.13 2.09
N GLN A 26 3.25 4.44 3.28
CA GLN A 26 3.25 5.80 3.77
C GLN A 26 4.28 6.62 2.99
N ILE A 27 3.87 7.81 2.54
CA ILE A 27 4.73 8.77 1.85
C ILE A 27 4.73 10.09 2.63
N ALA A 28 5.79 10.88 2.44
CA ALA A 28 5.95 12.16 3.14
C ALA A 28 4.90 13.17 2.71
N ASP A 29 4.66 13.29 1.41
CA ASP A 29 3.72 14.22 0.80
C ASP A 29 3.31 13.76 -0.61
N PHE A 30 2.45 14.53 -1.28
CA PHE A 30 2.04 14.27 -2.67
C PHE A 30 2.99 14.88 -3.71
N SER A 31 4.23 15.21 -3.35
CA SER A 31 5.21 15.75 -4.31
C SER A 31 5.62 14.71 -5.36
N ALA A 32 6.09 15.19 -6.51
CA ALA A 32 6.64 14.32 -7.56
C ALA A 32 7.77 13.43 -7.01
N ARG A 33 8.63 13.97 -6.14
CA ARG A 33 9.72 13.21 -5.52
C ARG A 33 9.21 12.00 -4.74
N SER A 34 8.24 12.22 -3.85
CA SER A 34 7.68 11.14 -3.02
C SER A 34 6.91 10.12 -3.84
N LEU A 35 6.12 10.56 -4.83
CA LEU A 35 5.37 9.68 -5.70
C LEU A 35 6.29 8.88 -6.65
N HIS A 36 7.29 9.51 -7.26
CA HIS A 36 8.24 8.84 -8.16
C HIS A 36 9.05 7.78 -7.41
N ALA A 37 9.48 8.06 -6.19
CA ALA A 37 10.14 7.07 -5.34
C ALA A 37 9.23 5.86 -5.07
N PHE A 38 7.95 6.09 -4.78
CA PHE A 38 6.98 5.01 -4.62
C PHE A 38 6.78 4.20 -5.90
N LEU A 39 6.66 4.87 -7.05
CA LEU A 39 6.47 4.21 -8.34
C LEU A 39 7.68 3.35 -8.72
N ALA A 40 8.89 3.90 -8.63
CA ALA A 40 10.13 3.19 -8.94
C ALA A 40 10.35 1.95 -8.07
N ALA A 41 9.96 2.01 -6.79
CA ALA A 41 10.11 0.88 -5.87
C ALA A 41 9.06 -0.23 -6.07
N ASN A 42 7.94 0.05 -6.74
CA ASN A 42 6.78 -0.86 -6.75
C ASN A 42 6.33 -1.31 -8.14
N LEU A 43 6.65 -0.58 -9.19
CA LEU A 43 6.28 -0.91 -10.56
C LEU A 43 7.50 -1.52 -11.27
N ALA A 44 7.24 -2.52 -12.10
CA ALA A 44 8.27 -3.09 -12.95
C ALA A 44 8.70 -2.06 -14.02
N PRO A 45 9.98 -2.05 -14.45
CA PRO A 45 10.41 -1.23 -15.58
C PRO A 45 9.52 -1.48 -16.81
N GLY A 46 9.07 -0.41 -17.48
CA GLY A 46 8.17 -0.49 -18.63
C GLY A 46 6.70 -0.74 -18.28
N ALA A 47 6.33 -0.83 -17.00
CA ALA A 47 4.92 -0.91 -16.61
C ALA A 47 4.17 0.40 -16.94
N THR A 48 2.86 0.27 -17.21
CA THR A 48 1.97 1.43 -17.41
C THR A 48 1.25 1.78 -16.11
N ALA A 49 1.54 2.95 -15.56
CA ALA A 49 0.78 3.50 -14.43
C ALA A 49 -0.46 4.24 -14.94
N ARG A 50 -1.63 3.70 -14.58
CA ARG A 50 -2.93 4.38 -14.76
C ARG A 50 -3.21 5.21 -13.52
N THR A 51 -3.32 6.53 -13.66
CA THR A 51 -3.55 7.44 -12.52
C THR A 51 -4.69 8.41 -12.79
N ASP A 52 -5.13 9.13 -11.75
CA ASP A 52 -6.22 10.11 -11.78
C ASP A 52 -5.82 11.45 -12.41
N GLY A 53 -4.59 11.56 -12.94
CA GLY A 53 -4.08 12.76 -13.58
C GLY A 53 -3.52 13.81 -12.62
N TRP A 54 -3.21 13.47 -11.36
CA TRP A 54 -2.55 14.39 -10.45
C TRP A 54 -1.22 14.93 -11.02
N ALA A 55 -0.98 16.23 -10.86
CA ALA A 55 0.12 16.97 -11.52
C ALA A 55 1.54 16.50 -11.13
N SER A 56 1.67 15.70 -10.07
CA SER A 56 2.96 15.17 -9.62
C SER A 56 3.33 13.80 -10.22
N TYR A 57 2.44 13.18 -11.00
CA TYR A 57 2.75 11.92 -11.70
C TYR A 57 3.66 12.07 -12.93
N PRO A 58 3.51 13.09 -13.80
CA PRO A 58 4.37 13.24 -14.98
C PRO A 58 5.87 13.28 -14.64
N GLY A 59 6.70 12.74 -15.53
CA GLY A 59 8.17 12.76 -15.41
C GLY A 59 8.80 11.63 -14.59
N ALA A 60 8.02 10.62 -14.19
CA ALA A 60 8.57 9.42 -13.55
C ALA A 60 9.46 8.65 -14.55
N PRO A 61 10.72 8.33 -14.21
CA PRO A 61 11.63 7.61 -15.10
C PRO A 61 11.16 6.17 -15.32
N ASP A 62 11.43 5.63 -16.52
CA ASP A 62 11.18 4.23 -16.91
C ASP A 62 9.74 3.72 -16.78
N LEU A 63 8.78 4.65 -16.77
CA LEU A 63 7.37 4.36 -16.58
C LEU A 63 6.51 4.99 -17.68
N SER A 64 5.63 4.19 -18.29
CA SER A 64 4.58 4.75 -19.15
C SER A 64 3.48 5.30 -18.27
N HIS A 65 3.06 6.54 -18.51
CA HIS A 65 1.97 7.17 -17.77
C HIS A 65 0.70 7.25 -18.64
N ASP A 66 -0.40 6.66 -18.16
CA ASP A 66 -1.74 6.78 -18.75
C ASP A 66 -2.61 7.63 -17.79
N PRO A 67 -2.55 8.97 -17.89
CA PRO A 67 -3.38 9.84 -17.07
C PRO A 67 -4.83 9.74 -17.54
N ARG A 68 -5.69 9.23 -16.68
CA ARG A 68 -7.13 9.34 -16.89
C ARG A 68 -7.65 10.49 -16.07
N VAL A 69 -7.53 11.69 -16.64
CA VAL A 69 -8.06 12.92 -16.05
C VAL A 69 -9.56 12.76 -15.92
N VAL A 70 -10.00 12.56 -14.68
CA VAL A 70 -11.41 12.42 -14.38
C VAL A 70 -11.99 13.82 -14.42
N GLY A 71 -12.80 14.13 -15.44
CA GLY A 71 -13.60 15.36 -15.50
C GLY A 71 -14.69 15.36 -14.42
N ALA A 72 -15.94 15.65 -14.78
CA ALA A 72 -17.07 15.61 -13.83
C ALA A 72 -17.46 14.19 -13.34
N MET A 73 -16.83 13.13 -13.86
CA MET A 73 -17.02 11.76 -13.36
C MET A 73 -16.26 11.55 -12.06
N ALA A 74 -16.71 10.61 -11.22
CA ALA A 74 -16.04 10.35 -9.95
C ALA A 74 -14.84 9.41 -10.14
N ALA A 75 -13.72 9.67 -9.44
CA ALA A 75 -12.47 8.91 -9.57
C ALA A 75 -12.60 7.39 -9.33
N HIS A 76 -13.59 6.97 -8.54
CA HIS A 76 -13.90 5.56 -8.31
C HIS A 76 -14.44 4.80 -9.54
N ILE A 77 -14.86 5.51 -10.59
CA ILE A 77 -15.27 4.91 -11.87
C ILE A 77 -14.03 4.60 -12.73
N VAL A 78 -12.99 5.42 -12.62
CA VAL A 78 -11.79 5.34 -13.47
C VAL A 78 -10.72 4.42 -12.87
N LEU A 79 -10.60 4.40 -11.54
CA LEU A 79 -9.66 3.53 -10.80
C LEU A 79 -10.38 2.69 -9.74
N PRO A 80 -11.37 1.85 -10.11
CA PRO A 80 -12.26 1.18 -9.15
C PRO A 80 -11.52 0.30 -8.14
N TRP A 81 -10.43 -0.34 -8.57
CA TRP A 81 -9.69 -1.28 -7.72
C TRP A 81 -8.88 -0.58 -6.63
N VAL A 82 -8.20 0.53 -6.93
CA VAL A 82 -7.43 1.25 -5.90
C VAL A 82 -8.35 1.86 -4.85
N HIS A 83 -9.48 2.45 -5.27
CA HIS A 83 -10.47 2.97 -4.34
C HIS A 83 -11.08 1.88 -3.46
N ARG A 84 -11.42 0.72 -4.04
CA ARG A 84 -11.92 -0.43 -3.27
C ARG A 84 -10.89 -0.96 -2.29
N VAL A 85 -9.61 -0.99 -2.66
CA VAL A 85 -8.50 -1.37 -1.76
C VAL A 85 -8.40 -0.42 -0.58
N PHE A 86 -8.45 0.90 -0.80
CA PHE A 86 -8.43 1.88 0.29
C PHE A 86 -9.68 1.80 1.18
N SER A 87 -10.86 1.56 0.62
CA SER A 87 -12.08 1.32 1.41
C SER A 87 -11.96 0.07 2.27
N ASN A 88 -11.48 -1.03 1.70
CA ASN A 88 -11.25 -2.28 2.44
C ASN A 88 -10.20 -2.13 3.54
N LEU A 89 -9.11 -1.38 3.27
CA LEU A 89 -8.09 -1.07 4.27
C LEU A 89 -8.70 -0.34 5.47
N LYS A 90 -9.52 0.68 5.23
CA LYS A 90 -10.20 1.44 6.30
C LYS A 90 -11.12 0.54 7.12
N THR A 91 -11.95 -0.27 6.47
CA THR A 91 -12.86 -1.20 7.16
C THR A 91 -12.09 -2.24 7.97
N TRP A 92 -11.04 -2.83 7.41
CA TRP A 92 -10.18 -3.79 8.11
C TRP A 92 -9.50 -3.15 9.33
N ALA A 93 -8.91 -1.97 9.17
CA ALA A 93 -8.21 -1.27 10.24
C ALA A 93 -9.14 -0.98 11.43
N LEU A 94 -10.39 -0.54 11.16
CA LEU A 94 -11.40 -0.30 12.18
C LEU A 94 -11.90 -1.57 12.86
N GLY A 95 -11.91 -2.70 12.14
CA GLY A 95 -12.37 -3.98 12.68
C GLY A 95 -11.31 -4.72 13.49
N VAL A 96 -10.04 -4.55 13.17
CA VAL A 96 -8.93 -5.28 13.82
C VAL A 96 -8.30 -4.52 14.97
N TYR A 97 -8.19 -3.19 14.86
CA TYR A 97 -7.50 -2.38 15.86
C TYR A 97 -8.45 -1.37 16.51
N HIS A 98 -8.21 -1.06 17.78
CA HIS A 98 -8.88 0.04 18.49
C HIS A 98 -8.38 1.44 18.05
N GLY A 99 -7.46 1.48 17.08
CA GLY A 99 -6.90 2.68 16.49
C GLY A 99 -5.54 2.38 15.85
N LEU A 100 -5.21 3.07 14.77
CA LEU A 100 -3.89 2.99 14.15
C LEU A 100 -2.98 4.05 14.78
N ARG A 101 -1.85 3.60 15.35
CA ARG A 101 -0.80 4.50 15.85
C ARG A 101 0.08 4.96 14.68
N PRO A 102 0.37 6.27 14.52
CA PRO A 102 1.16 6.79 13.40
C PRO A 102 2.53 6.10 13.23
N GLN A 103 3.21 5.82 14.34
CA GLN A 103 4.53 5.17 14.37
C GLN A 103 4.55 3.74 13.80
N HIS A 104 3.40 3.07 13.73
CA HIS A 104 3.27 1.72 13.16
C HIS A 104 2.48 1.69 11.85
N LEU A 105 2.18 2.87 11.28
CA LEU A 105 1.30 2.96 10.13
C LEU A 105 1.79 2.08 8.98
N GLN A 106 3.09 2.12 8.66
CA GLN A 106 3.68 1.28 7.63
C GLN A 106 3.55 -0.23 7.94
N ALA A 107 3.76 -0.65 9.19
CA ALA A 107 3.59 -2.05 9.59
C ALA A 107 2.13 -2.53 9.44
N TYR A 108 1.15 -1.68 9.76
CA TYR A 108 -0.26 -2.00 9.52
C TYR A 108 -0.58 -2.14 8.03
N LEU A 109 -0.01 -1.28 7.18
CA LEU A 109 -0.15 -1.38 5.72
C LEU A 109 0.46 -2.69 5.20
N GLU A 110 1.64 -3.06 5.67
CA GLU A 110 2.31 -4.30 5.30
C GLU A 110 1.52 -5.54 5.69
N GLU A 111 0.91 -5.55 6.87
CA GLU A 111 0.01 -6.64 7.29
C GLU A 111 -1.19 -6.74 6.34
N PHE A 112 -1.83 -5.62 6.02
CA PHE A 112 -2.95 -5.60 5.09
C PHE A 112 -2.55 -6.09 3.69
N VAL A 113 -1.43 -5.60 3.16
CA VAL A 113 -0.86 -6.03 1.87
C VAL A 113 -0.55 -7.52 1.88
N PHE A 114 0.06 -8.02 2.96
CA PHE A 114 0.41 -9.44 3.12
C PHE A 114 -0.84 -10.33 3.05
N ARG A 115 -1.89 -9.97 3.80
CA ARG A 115 -3.18 -10.67 3.81
C ARG A 115 -3.88 -10.59 2.45
N PHE A 116 -3.97 -9.39 1.86
CA PHE A 116 -4.65 -9.17 0.60
C PHE A 116 -3.99 -9.96 -0.54
N ASN A 117 -2.66 -9.91 -0.65
CA ASN A 117 -1.93 -10.58 -1.73
C ASN A 117 -1.97 -12.11 -1.66
N ARG A 118 -2.38 -12.69 -0.52
CA ARG A 118 -2.51 -14.15 -0.29
C ARG A 118 -3.95 -14.62 -0.10
N ARG A 119 -4.94 -13.73 -0.24
CA ARG A 119 -6.36 -14.00 0.05
C ARG A 119 -6.98 -15.19 -0.69
N ARG A 120 -6.43 -15.56 -1.86
CA ARG A 120 -6.92 -16.67 -2.67
C ARG A 120 -6.42 -18.05 -2.20
N THR A 121 -5.41 -18.10 -1.33
CA THR A 121 -4.80 -19.36 -0.89
C THR A 121 -4.47 -19.32 0.60
N ARG A 122 -5.43 -19.73 1.45
CA ARG A 122 -5.28 -19.66 2.93
C ARG A 122 -4.04 -20.40 3.44
N HIS A 123 -3.74 -21.59 2.92
CA HIS A 123 -2.56 -22.35 3.31
C HIS A 123 -1.24 -21.64 2.98
N ALA A 124 -1.21 -20.80 1.93
CA ALA A 124 -0.01 -20.05 1.56
C ALA A 124 0.33 -18.99 2.62
N THR A 125 -0.67 -18.41 3.28
CA THR A 125 -0.47 -17.42 4.35
C THR A 125 0.24 -18.03 5.54
N PHE A 126 -0.27 -19.14 6.08
CA PHE A 126 0.33 -19.81 7.25
C PHE A 126 1.75 -20.29 6.95
N ARG A 127 1.95 -20.96 5.82
CA ARG A 127 3.28 -21.42 5.40
C ARG A 127 4.26 -20.27 5.20
N SER A 128 3.81 -19.14 4.62
CA SER A 128 4.66 -17.96 4.45
C SER A 128 5.09 -17.37 5.79
N ILE A 129 4.16 -17.24 6.76
CA ILE A 129 4.49 -16.73 8.10
C ILE A 129 5.51 -17.65 8.78
N LEU A 130 5.28 -18.96 8.74
CA LEU A 130 6.20 -19.93 9.35
C LEU A 130 7.59 -19.85 8.71
N ALA A 131 7.67 -19.77 7.38
CA ALA A 131 8.94 -19.64 6.67
C ALA A 131 9.67 -18.34 7.03
N ILE A 132 8.96 -17.22 7.14
CA ILE A 132 9.52 -15.93 7.58
C ILE A 132 9.99 -16.05 9.03
N ALA A 133 9.17 -16.59 9.93
CA ALA A 133 9.48 -16.71 11.36
C ALA A 133 10.74 -17.55 11.63
N VAL A 134 10.99 -18.59 10.83
CA VAL A 134 12.21 -19.41 10.92
C VAL A 134 13.42 -18.71 10.30
N GLY A 135 13.21 -17.84 9.31
CA GLY A 135 14.28 -17.15 8.59
C GLY A 135 14.75 -15.83 9.21
N ILE A 136 13.96 -15.22 10.11
CA ILE A 136 14.33 -13.97 10.77
C ILE A 136 15.05 -14.21 12.11
N THR A 137 15.92 -13.28 12.48
CA THR A 137 16.50 -13.25 13.82
C THR A 137 15.38 -13.06 14.85
N PRO A 138 15.30 -13.91 15.90
CA PRO A 138 14.26 -13.78 16.92
C PRO A 138 14.29 -12.41 17.59
N ALA A 139 13.12 -11.77 17.72
CA ALA A 139 12.98 -10.57 18.53
C ALA A 139 13.12 -10.93 20.01
N THR A 140 14.17 -10.42 20.67
CA THR A 140 14.36 -10.67 22.11
C THR A 140 13.39 -9.85 22.94
N TYR A 141 13.10 -10.30 24.17
CA TYR A 141 12.25 -9.53 25.08
C TYR A 141 12.74 -8.09 25.26
N LYS A 142 14.06 -7.87 25.35
CA LYS A 142 14.67 -6.54 25.44
C LYS A 142 14.32 -5.65 24.23
N MET A 143 14.20 -6.22 23.04
CA MET A 143 13.79 -5.48 21.83
C MET A 143 12.30 -5.10 21.87
N LEU A 144 11.46 -5.91 22.53
CA LEU A 144 10.03 -5.65 22.66
C LEU A 144 9.71 -4.58 23.71
N ILE A 145 10.54 -4.45 24.76
CA ILE A 145 10.34 -3.46 25.83
C ILE A 145 11.25 -2.24 25.71
N ALA A 146 12.21 -2.25 24.77
CA ALA A 146 13.03 -1.09 24.50
C ALA A 146 12.11 0.07 24.09
N PRO A 147 12.33 1.29 24.61
CA PRO A 147 11.61 2.45 24.12
C PRO A 147 11.83 2.56 22.62
N GLU A 148 10.73 2.68 21.87
CA GLU A 148 10.76 2.76 20.42
C GLU A 148 11.65 3.94 20.01
N ALA A 149 12.60 3.69 19.11
CA ALA A 149 13.48 4.73 18.61
C ALA A 149 12.64 5.85 17.98
N GLN A 150 12.75 7.06 18.53
CA GLN A 150 12.11 8.26 18.00
C GLN A 150 12.78 8.59 16.66
N GLY A 151 12.12 8.18 15.57
CA GLY A 151 12.42 8.61 14.20
C GLY A 151 11.53 9.78 13.80
#